data_AF-A0A947PAG0-F1
#
_entry.id   AF-A0A947PAG0-F1
#
_cell.length_a   1.000
_cell.length_b   1.000
_cell.length_c   1.000
_cell.angle_alpha   90.00
_cell.angle_beta   90.00
_cell.angle_gamma   90.00
#
_symmetry.space_group_name_H-M   'P 1'
#
loop_
_entity.id
_entity.type
_entity.pdbx_description
1 polymer ?
#
loop_
_entity_poly.entity_id
_entity_poly.type
_entity_poly.pdbx_seq_one_letter_code
_entity_poly.pdbx_strand_id
1 'polypeptide(L)'
;MTVEENITLESDLEHFRNEKEKIRNLVGQIGGKGSAKQDLIINMVFLAIIITLFLFDILRHLFPVNLPLPPLFSIEVGILLVSIKIIWMIYKQTKVEHFQFWILNSIEFRLNNLSKQMNEIDQKLDNK
;
A
#
# COMPACT_ATOMS: atom_id res chain seq x y z
N MET A 1 -6.56 -16.01 -44.39
CA MET A 1 -6.10 -14.98 -43.44
C MET A 1 -5.37 -13.92 -44.23
N THR A 2 -6.02 -12.79 -44.46
CA THR A 2 -5.48 -11.67 -45.24
C THR A 2 -4.56 -10.84 -44.37
N VAL A 3 -3.54 -10.22 -44.97
CA VAL A 3 -2.53 -9.38 -44.29
C VAL A 3 -3.19 -8.28 -43.44
N GLU A 4 -4.33 -7.75 -43.90
CA GLU A 4 -5.15 -6.75 -43.23
C GLU A 4 -5.68 -7.21 -41.87
N GLU A 5 -6.09 -8.48 -41.77
CA GLU A 5 -6.63 -9.11 -40.54
C GLU A 5 -5.52 -9.27 -39.47
N ASN A 6 -4.27 -9.51 -39.91
CA ASN A 6 -3.12 -9.64 -39.03
C ASN A 6 -2.72 -8.28 -38.41
N ILE A 7 -2.76 -7.21 -39.23
CA ILE A 7 -2.45 -5.85 -38.78
C ILE A 7 -3.48 -5.36 -37.76
N THR A 8 -4.77 -5.67 -37.95
CA THR A 8 -5.82 -5.33 -36.98
C THR A 8 -5.64 -6.03 -35.64
N LEU A 9 -5.32 -7.34 -35.66
CA LEU A 9 -5.09 -8.14 -34.45
C LEU A 9 -3.86 -7.69 -33.66
N GLU A 10 -2.80 -7.30 -34.36
CA GLU A 10 -1.58 -6.75 -33.73
C GLU A 10 -1.88 -5.42 -33.03
N SER A 11 -2.66 -4.54 -33.67
CA SER A 11 -3.07 -3.26 -33.08
C SER A 11 -3.99 -3.46 -31.86
N ASP A 12 -4.91 -4.42 -31.92
CA ASP A 12 -5.81 -4.75 -30.81
C ASP A 12 -5.00 -5.32 -29.63
N LEU A 13 -4.06 -6.23 -29.90
CA LEU A 13 -3.16 -6.78 -28.88
C LEU A 13 -2.33 -5.69 -28.21
N GLU A 14 -1.81 -4.74 -28.96
CA GLU A 14 -1.04 -3.62 -28.42
C GLU A 14 -1.92 -2.73 -27.55
N HIS A 15 -3.17 -2.47 -27.97
CA HIS A 15 -4.16 -1.75 -27.18
C HIS A 15 -4.45 -2.47 -25.84
N PHE A 16 -4.64 -3.79 -25.85
CA PHE A 16 -4.83 -4.60 -24.64
C PHE A 16 -3.61 -4.55 -23.70
N ARG A 17 -2.40 -4.63 -24.24
CA ARG A 17 -1.18 -4.53 -23.43
C ARG A 17 -1.06 -3.16 -22.76
N ASN A 18 -1.39 -2.10 -23.50
CA ASN A 18 -1.36 -0.73 -22.98
C ASN A 18 -2.42 -0.49 -21.90
N GLU A 19 -3.63 -1.00 -22.07
CA GLU A 19 -4.66 -0.92 -21.01
C GLU A 19 -4.28 -1.73 -19.78
N LYS A 20 -3.76 -2.95 -19.96
CA LYS A 20 -3.27 -3.78 -18.86
C LYS A 20 -2.17 -3.06 -18.06
N GLU A 21 -1.24 -2.41 -18.76
CA GLU A 21 -0.15 -1.65 -18.15
C GLU A 21 -0.66 -0.42 -17.38
N LYS A 22 -1.66 0.29 -17.91
CA LYS A 22 -2.34 1.39 -17.19
C LYS A 22 -3.00 0.89 -15.92
N ILE A 23 -3.75 -0.21 -15.99
CA ILE A 23 -4.40 -0.81 -14.82
C ILE A 23 -3.34 -1.20 -13.77
N ARG A 24 -2.25 -1.84 -14.20
CA ARG A 24 -1.13 -2.20 -13.32
C ARG A 24 -0.51 -0.99 -12.62
N ASN A 25 -0.33 0.12 -13.35
CA ASN A 25 0.21 1.35 -12.79
C ASN A 25 -0.76 2.02 -11.81
N LEU A 26 -2.06 2.08 -12.13
CA LEU A 26 -3.08 2.59 -11.22
C LEU A 26 -3.15 1.77 -9.93
N VAL A 27 -3.20 0.44 -10.04
CA VAL A 27 -3.15 -0.48 -8.89
C VAL A 27 -1.87 -0.30 -8.09
N GLY A 28 -0.71 -0.15 -8.76
CA GLY A 28 0.57 0.09 -8.11
C GLY A 28 0.62 1.42 -7.37
N GLN A 29 0.06 2.49 -7.94
CA GLN A 29 -0.03 3.80 -7.29
C GLN A 29 -0.90 3.74 -6.03
N ILE A 30 -2.01 3.00 -6.08
CA ILE A 30 -2.90 2.80 -4.92
C ILE A 30 -2.23 1.92 -3.86
N GLY A 31 -1.45 0.91 -4.28
CA GLY A 31 -0.64 0.05 -3.42
C GLY A 31 0.64 0.67 -2.85
N GLY A 32 0.89 1.97 -3.06
CA GLY A 32 2.00 2.69 -2.43
C GLY A 32 3.33 2.69 -3.19
N LYS A 33 3.39 2.23 -4.45
CA LYS A 33 4.64 2.26 -5.24
C LYS A 33 5.14 3.69 -5.49
N GLY A 34 4.23 4.67 -5.57
CA GLY A 34 4.57 6.07 -5.76
C GLY A 34 5.19 6.74 -4.52
N SER A 35 4.81 6.30 -3.31
CA SER A 35 5.31 6.87 -2.06
C SER A 35 6.55 6.16 -1.52
N ALA A 36 6.90 4.98 -2.04
CA ALA A 36 7.95 4.12 -1.49
C ALA A 36 9.28 4.85 -1.20
N LYS A 37 9.72 5.76 -2.07
CA LYS A 37 10.93 6.58 -1.83
C LYS A 37 10.74 7.58 -0.70
N GLN A 38 9.61 8.28 -0.66
CA GLN A 38 9.29 9.24 0.40
C GLN A 38 9.17 8.53 1.75
N ASP A 39 8.56 7.34 1.76
CA ASP A 39 8.41 6.51 2.95
C ASP A 39 9.75 6.10 3.53
N LEU A 40 10.69 5.72 2.66
CA LEU A 40 12.04 5.33 3.05
C LEU A 40 12.79 6.52 3.67
N ILE A 41 12.67 7.70 3.07
CA ILE A 41 13.24 8.96 3.61
C ILE A 41 12.62 9.28 4.98
N ILE A 42 11.29 9.26 5.09
CA ILE A 42 10.59 9.53 6.36
C ILE A 42 11.02 8.54 7.43
N ASN A 43 11.18 7.26 7.10
CA ASN A 43 11.65 6.25 8.04
C ASN A 43 13.09 6.49 8.50
N MET A 44 13.96 6.85 7.57
CA MET A 44 15.37 7.15 7.86
C MET A 44 15.51 8.38 8.76
N VAL A 45 14.74 9.44 8.48
CA VAL A 45 14.70 10.65 9.32
C VAL A 45 14.19 10.31 10.72
N PHE A 46 13.13 9.50 10.82
CA PHE A 46 12.59 9.09 12.12
C PHE A 46 13.61 8.31 12.95
N LEU A 47 14.32 7.38 12.30
CA LEU A 47 15.38 6.60 12.93
C LEU A 47 16.54 7.50 13.39
N ALA A 48 16.97 8.45 12.56
CA ALA A 48 18.03 9.39 12.93
C ALA A 48 17.67 10.24 14.16
N ILE A 49 16.41 10.70 14.25
CA ILE A 49 15.92 11.46 15.42
C ILE A 49 15.97 10.60 16.69
N ILE A 50 15.47 9.35 16.63
CA ILE A 50 15.48 8.43 17.79
C ILE A 50 16.91 8.15 18.24
N ILE A 51 17.82 7.85 17.30
CA ILE A 51 19.24 7.60 17.61
C ILE A 51 19.87 8.84 18.25
N THR A 52 19.57 10.03 17.73
CA THR A 52 20.11 11.29 18.27
C THR A 52 19.61 11.53 19.69
N LEU A 53 18.32 11.34 19.96
CA LEU A 53 17.75 11.45 21.30
C LEU A 53 18.39 10.47 22.28
N PHE A 54 18.62 9.23 21.85
CA PHE A 54 19.24 8.20 22.67
C PHE A 54 20.72 8.51 22.97
N LEU A 55 21.48 8.93 21.96
CA LEU A 55 22.87 9.36 22.14
C LEU A 55 22.97 10.58 23.06
N PHE A 56 22.04 11.51 22.94
CA PHE A 56 21.99 12.69 23.81
C PHE A 56 21.73 12.32 25.26
N ASP A 57 20.84 11.35 25.51
CA ASP A 57 20.56 10.82 26.85
C ASP A 57 21.80 10.14 27.47
N ILE A 58 22.50 9.33 26.68
CA ILE A 58 23.76 8.69 27.10
C ILE A 58 24.85 9.73 27.39
N LEU A 59 25.04 10.70 26.49
CA LEU A 59 26.06 11.74 26.65
C LEU A 59 25.80 12.58 27.89
N ARG A 60 24.55 12.89 28.21
CA ARG A 60 24.15 13.59 29.43
C ARG A 60 24.45 12.78 30.69
N HIS A 61 24.36 11.45 30.63
CA HIS A 61 24.71 10.58 31.75
C HIS A 61 26.23 10.46 31.94
N LEU A 62 26.99 10.44 30.84
CA LEU A 62 28.46 10.28 30.85
C LEU A 62 29.22 11.58 31.11
N PHE A 63 28.76 12.69 30.54
CA PHE A 63 29.27 14.04 30.82
C PHE A 63 28.22 14.73 31.69
N PRO A 64 28.51 15.06 32.97
CA PRO A 64 27.58 15.77 33.84
C PRO A 64 27.42 17.23 33.41
N VAL A 65 26.82 17.43 32.24
CA VAL A 65 26.39 18.71 31.72
C VAL A 65 25.14 19.07 32.52
N ASN A 66 25.23 20.12 33.33
CA ASN A 66 24.12 20.66 34.13
C ASN A 66 23.03 21.25 33.22
N LEU A 67 22.28 20.39 32.54
CA LEU A 67 21.05 20.76 31.85
C LEU A 67 19.88 20.63 32.85
N PRO A 68 19.00 21.65 32.97
CA PRO A 68 17.88 21.67 33.92
C PRO A 68 16.68 20.80 33.46
N LEU A 69 16.91 19.72 32.73
CA LEU A 69 15.84 18.85 32.23
C LEU A 69 15.60 17.66 33.18
N PRO A 70 14.38 17.12 33.31
CA PRO A 70 14.15 15.89 34.06
C PRO A 70 14.95 14.70 33.49
N PRO A 71 15.32 13.69 34.29
CA PRO A 71 16.06 12.51 33.82
C PRO A 71 15.27 11.66 32.81
N LEU A 72 13.93 11.63 32.92
CA LEU A 72 13.07 10.79 32.07
C LEU A 72 12.57 11.50 30.80
N PHE A 73 12.87 12.79 30.65
CA PHE A 73 12.32 13.61 29.57
C PHE A 73 12.65 13.07 28.18
N SER A 74 13.86 12.54 27.96
CA SER A 74 14.27 11.96 26.68
C SER A 74 13.43 10.72 26.33
N ILE A 75 13.20 9.86 27.32
CA ILE A 75 12.41 8.63 27.17
C ILE A 75 10.94 8.96 26.89
N GLU A 76 10.36 9.93 27.60
CA GLU A 76 8.98 10.38 27.38
C GLU A 76 8.78 10.91 25.95
N VAL A 77 9.71 11.73 25.46
CA VAL A 77 9.71 12.23 24.08
C VAL A 77 9.90 11.08 23.08
N GLY A 78 10.77 10.13 23.37
CA GLY A 78 10.99 8.95 22.54
C GLY A 78 9.73 8.10 22.40
N ILE A 79 9.02 7.84 23.50
CA ILE A 79 7.75 7.11 23.52
C ILE A 79 6.70 7.86 22.69
N LEU A 80 6.55 9.17 22.92
CA LEU A 80 5.60 10.01 22.17
C LEU A 80 5.86 9.94 20.66
N LEU A 81 7.12 10.06 20.24
CA LEU A 81 7.51 9.95 18.84
C LEU A 81 7.14 8.58 18.26
N VAL A 82 7.48 7.49 18.94
CA VAL A 82 7.13 6.14 18.48
C VAL A 82 5.61 5.97 18.36
N SER A 83 4.83 6.47 19.32
CA SER A 83 3.36 6.43 19.23
C SER A 83 2.82 7.19 18.01
N ILE A 84 3.33 8.38 17.73
CA ILE A 84 2.96 9.15 16.54
C ILE A 84 3.32 8.38 15.26
N LYS A 85 4.50 7.74 15.22
CA LYS A 85 4.93 6.93 14.08
C LYS A 85 4.00 5.75 13.80
N ILE A 86 3.53 5.08 14.85
CA ILE A 86 2.57 3.98 14.74
C ILE A 86 1.24 4.49 14.16
N ILE A 87 0.70 5.60 14.71
CA ILE A 87 -0.54 6.21 14.21
C ILE A 87 -0.40 6.58 12.72
N TRP A 88 0.73 7.18 12.35
CA TRP A 88 1.04 7.51 10.95
C TRP A 88 1.02 6.26 10.07
N MET A 89 1.72 5.20 10.50
CA MET A 89 1.81 3.94 9.76
C MET A 89 0.42 3.35 9.51
N ILE A 90 -0.43 3.30 10.55
CA ILE A 90 -1.81 2.81 10.46
C ILE A 90 -2.62 3.64 9.47
N TYR A 91 -2.61 4.97 9.60
CA TYR A 91 -3.35 5.87 8.70
C TYR A 91 -2.98 5.66 7.23
N LYS A 92 -1.68 5.45 6.97
CA LYS A 92 -1.18 5.23 5.62
C LYS A 92 -1.59 3.86 5.07
N GLN A 93 -1.68 2.84 5.91
CA GLN A 93 -2.07 1.47 5.53
C GLN A 93 -3.55 1.39 5.12
N THR A 94 -4.44 2.17 5.77
CA THR A 94 -5.90 2.15 5.52
C THR A 94 -6.28 2.38 4.05
N LYS A 95 -5.52 3.19 3.30
CA LYS A 95 -5.81 3.44 1.88
C LYS A 95 -5.67 2.19 1.02
N VAL A 96 -4.65 1.38 1.27
CA VAL A 96 -4.39 0.14 0.53
C VAL A 96 -5.45 -0.91 0.88
N GLU A 97 -5.77 -1.02 2.17
CA GLU A 97 -6.78 -1.96 2.67
C GLU A 97 -8.16 -1.67 2.07
N HIS A 98 -8.56 -0.39 2.03
CA HIS A 98 -9.82 0.01 1.41
C HIS A 98 -9.88 -0.40 -0.06
N PHE A 99 -8.79 -0.20 -0.80
CA PHE A 99 -8.71 -0.61 -2.20
C PHE A 99 -8.79 -2.13 -2.37
N GLN A 100 -8.03 -2.89 -1.57
CA GLN A 100 -8.08 -4.36 -1.59
C GLN A 100 -9.50 -4.87 -1.30
N PHE A 101 -10.19 -4.26 -0.34
CA PHE A 101 -11.58 -4.57 -0.01
C PHE A 101 -12.51 -4.34 -1.20
N TRP A 102 -12.41 -3.20 -1.89
CA TRP A 102 -13.23 -2.91 -3.08
C TRP A 102 -13.01 -3.89 -4.21
N ILE A 103 -11.74 -4.25 -4.48
CA ILE A 103 -11.42 -5.22 -5.52
C ILE A 103 -12.02 -6.58 -5.18
N LEU A 104 -11.85 -7.06 -3.94
CA LEU A 104 -12.39 -8.34 -3.50
C LEU A 104 -13.92 -8.38 -3.62
N ASN A 105 -14.60 -7.34 -3.15
CA ASN A 105 -16.06 -7.23 -3.27
C ASN A 105 -16.54 -7.24 -4.73
N SER A 106 -15.81 -6.57 -5.63
CA SER A 106 -16.14 -6.58 -7.06
C SER A 106 -15.97 -7.97 -7.70
N ILE A 107 -14.95 -8.72 -7.27
CA ILE A 107 -14.70 -10.09 -7.74
C ILE A 107 -15.75 -11.03 -7.19
N GLU A 108 -16.08 -10.91 -5.90
CA GLU A 108 -17.14 -11.68 -5.24
C GLU A 108 -18.49 -11.49 -5.96
N PHE A 109 -18.87 -10.24 -6.26
CA PHE A 109 -20.09 -9.95 -6.99
C PHE A 109 -20.09 -10.57 -8.40
N ARG A 110 -18.97 -10.47 -9.14
CA ARG A 110 -18.84 -11.07 -10.48
C ARG A 110 -18.92 -12.59 -10.43
N LEU A 111 -18.24 -13.23 -9.48
CA LEU A 111 -18.28 -14.68 -9.29
C LEU A 111 -19.68 -15.16 -8.94
N ASN A 112 -20.40 -14.43 -8.09
CA ASN A 112 -21.78 -14.77 -7.74
C ASN A 112 -22.72 -14.70 -8.97
N ASN A 113 -22.57 -13.68 -9.81
CA ASN A 113 -23.35 -13.57 -11.04
C ASN A 113 -23.01 -14.68 -12.05
N LEU A 114 -21.74 -15.03 -12.19
CA LEU A 114 -21.32 -16.16 -13.03
C LEU A 114 -21.91 -17.48 -12.52
N SER A 115 -21.93 -17.70 -11.20
CA SER A 115 -22.54 -18.87 -10.58
C SER A 115 -24.05 -18.95 -10.88
N LYS A 116 -24.78 -17.82 -10.78
CA LYS A 116 -26.19 -17.75 -11.17
C LYS A 116 -26.42 -18.08 -12.64
N GLN A 117 -25.63 -17.50 -13.54
CA GLN A 117 -25.72 -17.78 -14.98
C GLN A 117 -25.44 -19.25 -15.28
N MET A 118 -24.46 -19.86 -14.61
CA MET A 118 -24.17 -21.29 -14.76
C MET A 118 -25.36 -22.15 -14.32
N ASN A 119 -25.95 -21.87 -13.15
CA ASN A 119 -27.11 -22.59 -12.66
C ASN A 119 -28.33 -22.45 -13.59
N GLU A 120 -28.54 -21.28 -14.20
CA GLU A 120 -29.60 -21.07 -15.20
C GLU A 120 -29.36 -21.87 -16.48
N ILE A 121 -28.11 -22.05 -16.89
CA ILE A 121 -27.73 -22.88 -18.03
C ILE A 121 -28.00 -24.35 -17.70
N ASP A 122 -27.58 -24.83 -16.52
CA ASP A 122 -27.81 -26.20 -16.08
C ASP A 122 -29.31 -26.53 -16.01
N GLN A 123 -30.14 -25.63 -15.46
CA GLN A 123 -31.60 -25.82 -15.41
C GLN A 123 -32.27 -25.87 -16.80
N LYS A 124 -31.73 -25.15 -17.79
CA LYS A 124 -32.24 -25.21 -19.18
C LYS A 124 -31.83 -26.48 -19.91
N LEU A 125 -30.70 -27.07 -19.51
CA LEU A 125 -30.23 -28.34 -20.03
C LEU A 125 -30.98 -29.52 -19.41
N ASP A 126 -31.29 -29.48 -18.12
CA ASP A 126 -32.06 -30.52 -17.41
C ASP A 126 -33.56 -30.54 -17.76
N ASN A 127 -34.14 -29.39 -18.14
CA ASN A 127 -35.55 -29.29 -18.56
C ASN A 127 -35.77 -29.63 -20.06
N LYS A 128 -34.80 -30.25 -20.72
CA LYS A 128 -34.85 -30.60 -22.14
C LYS A 128 -34.61 -32.09 -22.36
#